data_AF-A0A1H7W687-F1
#
_entry.id   AF-A0A1H7W687-F1
#
_cell.length_a   1.000
_cell.length_b   1.000
_cell.length_c   1.000
_cell.angle_alpha   90.00
_cell.angle_beta   90.00
_cell.angle_gamma   90.00
#
_symmetry.space_group_name_H-M   'P 1'
#
loop_
_entity.id
_entity.type
_entity.pdbx_description
1 polymer ?
#
loop_
_entity_poly.entity_id
_entity_poly.type
_entity_poly.pdbx_seq_one_letter_code
_entity_poly.pdbx_strand_id
1 'polypeptide(L)'
;MPVDFFITPCTNPVCNCTAYPHHCLENIPQTSFGITDEDGGNSTPAKIDTTAPTIWDLTVTNNSGTDVKFKAIDWCVPIYRTGTYNLNDESRTSTQFSSNNIGTELIKRCEGFLQFDSKIIFIEIKKRPKNAREWIKDAREKFEETILSFKEHHPHLISQIEKPILANTLHVGVASSEMVQKKILKDKIGIEFIRKNNLTI
;
A
#
# COMPACT_ATOMS: atom_id res chain seq x y z
N MET A 1 -7.45 -10.60 -17.08
CA MET A 1 -6.00 -10.65 -17.36
C MET A 1 -5.29 -10.60 -16.02
N PRO A 2 -4.05 -11.09 -15.90
CA PRO A 2 -3.31 -10.93 -14.64
C PRO A 2 -3.27 -9.45 -14.23
N VAL A 3 -3.42 -9.17 -12.93
CA VAL A 3 -3.24 -7.84 -12.36
C VAL A 3 -1.80 -7.36 -12.58
N ASP A 4 -1.64 -6.34 -13.41
CA ASP A 4 -0.34 -5.70 -13.62
C ASP A 4 -0.13 -4.58 -12.60
N PHE A 5 0.69 -4.85 -11.59
CA PHE A 5 1.08 -3.87 -10.57
C PHE A 5 2.08 -2.84 -11.08
N PHE A 6 2.64 -3.00 -12.29
CA PHE A 6 3.62 -2.09 -12.88
C PHE A 6 3.04 -1.27 -14.04
N ILE A 7 1.72 -1.32 -14.25
CA ILE A 7 1.05 -0.53 -15.28
C ILE A 7 1.36 0.97 -15.11
N THR A 8 1.82 1.61 -16.18
CA THR A 8 2.38 2.97 -16.15
C THR A 8 1.37 4.07 -16.49
N PRO A 9 0.47 3.94 -17.49
CA PRO A 9 -0.63 4.88 -17.60
C PRO A 9 -1.68 4.60 -16.53
N CYS A 10 -2.22 5.65 -15.92
CA CYS A 10 -3.41 5.51 -15.11
C CYS A 10 -4.62 5.20 -16.01
N THR A 11 -4.92 3.91 -16.18
CA THR A 11 -6.03 3.45 -17.02
C THR A 11 -7.27 3.08 -16.21
N ASN A 12 -7.28 3.33 -14.90
CA ASN A 12 -8.41 3.03 -14.05
C ASN A 12 -9.55 4.05 -14.32
N PRO A 13 -10.71 3.63 -14.87
CA PRO A 13 -11.79 4.54 -15.23
C PRO A 13 -12.48 5.22 -14.03
N VAL A 14 -12.23 4.72 -12.81
CA VAL A 14 -12.78 5.29 -11.56
C VAL A 14 -11.78 6.24 -10.89
N CYS A 15 -10.55 6.34 -11.39
CA CYS A 15 -9.53 7.24 -10.86
C CYS A 15 -9.62 8.61 -11.50
N ASN A 16 -9.48 9.68 -10.72
CA ASN A 16 -9.41 11.04 -11.25
C ASN A 16 -8.01 11.38 -11.80
N CYS A 17 -7.52 10.56 -12.73
CA CYS A 17 -6.21 10.77 -13.37
C CYS A 17 -6.20 11.84 -14.44
N THR A 18 -7.36 12.47 -14.68
CA THR A 18 -7.53 13.56 -15.66
C THR A 18 -7.27 14.94 -15.08
N ALA A 19 -7.24 15.09 -13.75
CA ALA A 19 -7.14 16.42 -13.13
C ALA A 19 -5.70 16.94 -12.95
N TYR A 20 -4.70 16.06 -12.90
CA TYR A 20 -3.28 16.41 -12.69
C TYR A 20 -2.39 15.28 -13.27
N PRO A 21 -1.10 15.53 -13.58
CA PRO A 21 -0.13 14.48 -13.88
C PRO A 21 0.17 13.67 -12.60
N HIS A 22 -0.82 12.93 -12.11
CA HIS A 22 -0.63 11.96 -11.03
C HIS A 22 0.09 10.76 -11.63
N HIS A 23 1.37 10.63 -11.29
CA HIS A 23 2.19 9.53 -11.76
C HIS A 23 1.90 8.29 -10.91
N CYS A 24 1.19 7.33 -11.49
CA CYS A 24 1.02 6.01 -10.87
C CYS A 24 2.34 5.27 -10.69
N LEU A 25 3.43 5.70 -11.33
CA LEU A 25 4.80 5.22 -11.12
C LEU A 25 5.75 6.41 -11.23
N GLU A 26 6.59 6.60 -10.22
CA GLU A 26 7.54 7.71 -10.15
C GLU A 26 8.94 7.21 -9.79
N ASN A 27 9.96 7.69 -10.50
CA ASN A 27 11.37 7.47 -10.15
C ASN A 27 11.85 8.65 -9.29
N ILE A 28 12.55 8.37 -8.20
CA ILE A 28 12.83 9.34 -7.14
C ILE A 28 14.34 9.48 -6.95
N PRO A 29 14.98 10.47 -7.61
CA PRO A 29 16.41 10.71 -7.46
C PRO A 29 16.78 11.41 -6.14
N GLN A 30 15.80 11.92 -5.39
CA GLN A 30 16.04 12.71 -4.19
C GLN A 30 16.50 11.84 -3.02
N THR A 31 17.44 12.37 -2.23
CA THR A 31 17.94 11.75 -1.00
C THR A 31 16.96 11.88 0.17
N SER A 32 15.96 12.75 0.06
CA SER A 32 14.87 12.90 1.02
C SER A 32 13.59 13.29 0.30
N PHE A 33 12.50 12.60 0.60
CA PHE A 33 11.19 12.87 0.03
C PHE A 33 10.08 12.36 0.96
N GLY A 34 8.85 12.82 0.72
CA GLY A 34 7.66 12.38 1.41
C GLY A 34 6.75 11.55 0.53
N ILE A 35 5.97 10.70 1.17
CA ILE A 35 4.79 10.06 0.57
C ILE A 35 3.58 10.62 1.29
N THR A 36 2.58 11.08 0.54
CA THR A 36 1.39 11.73 1.08
C THR A 36 0.10 11.20 0.44
N ASP A 37 -0.94 11.13 1.27
CA ASP A 37 -2.32 10.80 0.89
C ASP A 37 -3.29 11.94 1.28
N GLU A 38 -2.85 13.19 1.19
CA GLU A 38 -3.66 14.35 1.61
C GLU A 38 -4.99 14.48 0.83
N ASP A 39 -5.00 14.04 -0.43
CA ASP A 39 -6.14 14.15 -1.34
C ASP A 39 -6.90 12.82 -1.55
N GLY A 40 -6.56 11.74 -0.82
CA GLY A 40 -7.09 10.38 -1.06
C GLY A 40 -8.61 10.27 -0.98
N GLY A 41 -9.26 11.19 -0.25
CA GLY A 41 -10.72 11.31 -0.17
C GLY A 41 -11.40 11.66 -1.50
N ASN A 42 -10.65 12.17 -2.48
CA ASN A 42 -11.14 12.62 -3.79
C ASN A 42 -10.83 11.62 -4.91
N SER A 43 -10.60 10.35 -4.58
CA SER A 43 -10.23 9.31 -5.55
C SER A 43 -8.93 9.61 -6.30
N THR A 44 -7.97 10.17 -5.57
CA THR A 44 -6.62 10.47 -6.08
C THR A 44 -5.64 9.47 -5.46
N PRO A 45 -4.64 9.01 -6.23
CA PRO A 45 -3.62 8.11 -5.70
C PRO A 45 -2.68 8.84 -4.74
N ALA A 46 -2.09 8.08 -3.82
CA ALA A 46 -0.96 8.57 -3.04
C ALA A 46 0.18 9.04 -3.96
N LYS A 47 0.91 10.06 -3.53
CA LYS A 47 1.91 10.75 -4.36
C LYS A 47 3.21 11.01 -3.60
N ILE A 48 4.28 11.20 -4.37
CA ILE A 48 5.54 11.71 -3.85
C ILE A 48 5.46 13.22 -3.74
N ASP A 49 6.04 13.75 -2.66
CA ASP A 49 6.29 15.17 -2.51
C ASP A 49 7.76 15.40 -2.10
N THR A 50 8.40 16.36 -2.76
CA THR A 50 9.81 16.73 -2.49
C THR A 50 9.97 18.17 -2.02
N THR A 51 8.87 18.89 -1.78
CA THR A 51 8.89 20.36 -1.63
C THR A 51 8.23 20.86 -0.35
N ALA A 52 7.26 20.13 0.19
CA ALA A 52 6.45 20.50 1.33
C ALA A 52 6.53 19.44 2.45
N PRO A 53 7.61 19.40 3.25
CA PRO A 53 7.77 18.42 4.35
C PRO A 53 6.62 18.38 5.37
N THR A 54 5.86 19.47 5.50
CA THR A 54 4.71 19.55 6.42
C THR A 54 3.53 18.68 6.02
N ILE A 55 3.44 18.26 4.75
CA ILE A 55 2.35 17.38 4.27
C ILE A 55 2.75 15.90 4.25
N TRP A 56 4.03 15.58 4.52
CA TRP A 56 4.55 14.23 4.44
C TRP A 56 3.93 13.33 5.51
N ASP A 57 3.28 12.25 5.08
CA ASP A 57 2.70 11.26 5.98
C ASP A 57 3.70 10.13 6.28
N LEU A 58 4.61 9.85 5.34
CA LEU A 58 5.82 9.05 5.52
C LEU A 58 7.02 9.82 4.96
N THR A 59 8.05 10.01 5.77
CA THR A 59 9.33 10.57 5.32
C THR A 59 10.26 9.43 4.93
N VAL A 60 10.90 9.54 3.77
CA VAL A 60 11.89 8.58 3.28
C VAL A 60 13.23 9.28 3.12
N THR A 61 14.28 8.68 3.66
CA THR A 61 15.67 9.13 3.52
C THR A 61 16.46 8.07 2.75
N ASN A 62 17.04 8.46 1.62
CA ASN A 62 17.83 7.66 0.69
C ASN A 62 19.28 8.21 0.64
N ASN A 63 20.05 7.96 1.70
CA ASN A 63 21.40 8.51 1.81
C ASN A 63 22.40 7.87 0.85
N SER A 64 22.12 6.65 0.37
CA SER A 64 22.95 5.90 -0.58
C SER A 64 22.80 6.38 -2.02
N GLY A 65 21.78 7.19 -2.33
CA GLY A 65 21.46 7.57 -3.71
C GLY A 65 21.00 6.38 -4.56
N THR A 66 20.37 5.39 -3.92
CA THR A 66 19.79 4.23 -4.60
C THR A 66 18.72 4.67 -5.60
N ASP A 67 18.54 3.92 -6.70
CA ASP A 67 17.40 4.12 -7.61
C ASP A 67 16.11 3.64 -6.93
N VAL A 68 15.23 4.59 -6.61
CA VAL A 68 14.01 4.33 -5.86
C VAL A 68 12.81 4.65 -6.73
N LYS A 69 11.86 3.72 -6.77
CA LYS A 69 10.59 3.91 -7.46
C LYS A 69 9.45 3.84 -6.48
N PHE A 70 8.48 4.73 -6.62
CA PHE A 70 7.21 4.61 -5.93
C PHE A 70 6.11 4.25 -6.91
N LYS A 71 5.38 3.19 -6.58
CA LYS A 71 4.24 2.71 -7.34
C LYS A 71 2.98 2.89 -6.50
N ALA A 72 2.15 3.87 -6.88
CA ALA A 72 0.82 4.00 -6.32
C ALA A 72 -0.07 2.84 -6.77
N ILE A 73 -0.83 2.29 -5.83
CA ILE A 73 -1.77 1.18 -6.03
C ILE A 73 -3.19 1.68 -5.80
N ASP A 74 -3.40 2.47 -4.75
CA ASP A 74 -4.68 3.10 -4.52
C ASP A 74 -5.05 3.94 -5.73
N TRP A 75 -6.26 3.71 -6.23
CA TRP A 75 -6.78 4.36 -7.44
C TRP A 75 -6.02 4.08 -8.75
N CYS A 76 -4.76 3.66 -8.75
CA CYS A 76 -3.98 3.38 -9.96
C CYS A 76 -4.18 1.97 -10.52
N VAL A 77 -4.29 0.96 -9.65
CA VAL A 77 -4.36 -0.45 -10.09
C VAL A 77 -5.78 -0.97 -9.83
N PRO A 78 -6.57 -1.30 -10.86
CA PRO A 78 -7.86 -1.95 -10.68
C PRO A 78 -7.63 -3.40 -10.25
N ILE A 79 -8.08 -3.76 -9.05
CA ILE A 79 -7.93 -5.10 -8.48
C ILE A 79 -9.27 -5.55 -7.94
N TYR A 80 -9.84 -6.56 -8.59
CA TYR A 80 -11.14 -7.11 -8.23
C TYR A 80 -10.97 -8.53 -7.71
N ARG A 81 -11.64 -8.82 -6.59
CA ARG A 81 -11.73 -10.17 -6.04
C ARG A 81 -12.51 -11.06 -6.99
N THR A 82 -11.99 -12.26 -7.23
CA THR A 82 -12.65 -13.31 -8.03
C THR A 82 -12.75 -14.63 -7.27
N GLY A 83 -12.00 -14.80 -6.18
CA GLY A 83 -12.10 -15.93 -5.25
C GLY A 83 -13.19 -15.76 -4.19
N THR A 84 -13.24 -16.69 -3.24
CA THR A 84 -14.21 -16.69 -2.12
C THR A 84 -13.64 -16.09 -0.83
N TYR A 85 -12.47 -15.44 -0.90
CA TYR A 85 -11.82 -14.84 0.26
C TYR A 85 -12.67 -13.73 0.87
N ASN A 86 -13.00 -13.84 2.16
CA ASN A 86 -13.85 -12.87 2.82
C ASN A 86 -13.19 -12.37 4.11
N LEU A 87 -12.90 -11.07 4.19
CA LEU A 87 -12.23 -10.48 5.36
C LEU A 87 -13.01 -10.62 6.66
N ASN A 88 -14.34 -10.81 6.58
CA ASN A 88 -15.20 -11.07 7.74
C ASN A 88 -15.19 -12.55 8.19
N ASP A 89 -14.65 -13.46 7.37
CA ASP A 89 -14.46 -14.86 7.73
C ASP A 89 -13.08 -15.04 8.40
N GLU A 90 -13.09 -15.33 9.70
CA GLU A 90 -11.85 -15.58 10.46
C GLU A 90 -11.15 -16.87 10.05
N SER A 91 -11.89 -17.84 9.48
CA SER A 91 -11.35 -19.12 9.01
C SER A 91 -10.71 -19.05 7.64
N ARG A 92 -10.79 -17.89 6.95
CA ARG A 92 -10.27 -17.72 5.60
C ARG A 92 -8.80 -18.11 5.48
N THR A 93 -8.43 -18.63 4.33
CA THR A 93 -7.07 -19.07 4.00
C THR A 93 -6.64 -18.44 2.69
N SER A 94 -5.34 -18.23 2.50
CA SER A 94 -4.81 -17.60 1.28
C SER A 94 -5.18 -18.35 0.01
N THR A 95 -5.48 -19.65 0.08
CA THR A 95 -5.93 -20.46 -1.07
C THR A 95 -7.34 -20.11 -1.57
N GLN A 96 -8.14 -19.40 -0.77
CA GLN A 96 -9.44 -18.87 -1.20
C GLN A 96 -9.30 -17.51 -1.90
N PHE A 97 -8.14 -16.87 -1.82
CA PHE A 97 -7.87 -15.61 -2.49
C PHE A 97 -7.59 -15.83 -3.96
N SER A 98 -8.20 -14.99 -4.79
CA SER A 98 -7.91 -14.85 -6.21
C SER A 98 -8.39 -13.46 -6.63
N SER A 99 -7.65 -12.79 -7.50
CA SER A 99 -8.02 -11.49 -8.04
C SER A 99 -7.81 -11.39 -9.55
N ASN A 100 -8.32 -10.31 -10.15
CA ASN A 100 -8.17 -10.01 -11.57
C ASN A 100 -8.26 -8.49 -11.79
N ASN A 101 -7.87 -8.02 -12.97
CA ASN A 101 -7.97 -6.60 -13.32
C ASN A 101 -9.37 -6.19 -13.82
N ILE A 102 -10.29 -7.14 -13.95
CA ILE A 102 -11.69 -6.94 -14.32
C ILE A 102 -12.56 -7.74 -13.35
N GLY A 103 -13.61 -7.13 -12.82
CA GLY A 103 -14.56 -7.79 -11.94
C GLY A 103 -15.58 -6.80 -11.37
N THR A 104 -16.33 -7.28 -10.37
CA THR A 104 -17.43 -6.51 -9.75
C THR A 104 -17.17 -6.16 -8.29
N GLU A 105 -16.27 -6.90 -7.62
CA GLU A 105 -15.98 -6.71 -6.21
C GLU A 105 -14.55 -6.20 -6.03
N LEU A 106 -14.38 -4.91 -5.74
CA LEU A 106 -13.08 -4.30 -5.58
C LEU A 106 -12.44 -4.72 -4.24
N ILE A 107 -11.16 -5.10 -4.24
CA ILE A 107 -10.46 -5.38 -2.98
C ILE A 107 -10.15 -4.09 -2.22
N LYS A 108 -9.83 -4.23 -0.94
CA LYS A 108 -9.12 -3.19 -0.20
C LYS A 108 -7.70 -3.06 -0.75
N ARG A 109 -7.25 -1.82 -1.00
CA ARG A 109 -5.92 -1.51 -1.52
C ARG A 109 -5.20 -0.56 -0.58
N CYS A 110 -3.95 -0.88 -0.26
CA CYS A 110 -3.03 0.10 0.32
C CYS A 110 -2.59 1.13 -0.73
N GLU A 111 -1.95 2.19 -0.25
CA GLU A 111 -1.58 3.37 -1.04
C GLU A 111 -0.54 3.03 -2.10
N GLY A 112 0.50 2.24 -1.78
CA GLY A 112 1.48 1.89 -2.80
C GLY A 112 2.62 1.02 -2.29
N PHE A 113 3.68 0.94 -3.07
CA PHE A 113 4.95 0.37 -2.63
C PHE A 113 6.16 1.16 -3.13
N LEU A 114 7.24 1.11 -2.37
CA LEU A 114 8.58 1.48 -2.82
C LEU A 114 9.29 0.25 -3.37
N GLN A 115 10.02 0.42 -4.47
CA GLN A 115 10.91 -0.58 -5.04
C GLN A 115 12.32 0.00 -5.19
N PHE A 116 13.31 -0.71 -4.63
CA PHE A 116 14.73 -0.33 -4.64
C PHE A 116 15.57 -1.56 -4.27
N ASP A 117 16.81 -1.69 -4.74
CA ASP A 117 17.77 -2.75 -4.33
C ASP A 117 17.19 -4.18 -4.20
N SER A 118 16.34 -4.60 -5.14
CA SER A 118 15.61 -5.89 -5.09
C SER A 118 14.75 -6.09 -3.84
N LYS A 119 14.22 -4.99 -3.29
CA LYS A 119 13.29 -4.93 -2.17
C LYS A 119 12.01 -4.21 -2.58
N ILE A 120 10.91 -4.63 -1.99
CA ILE A 120 9.59 -4.05 -2.15
C ILE A 120 9.01 -3.81 -0.76
N ILE A 121 8.68 -2.55 -0.44
CA ILE A 121 8.03 -2.17 0.81
C ILE A 121 6.65 -1.59 0.48
N PHE A 122 5.60 -2.32 0.83
CA PHE A 122 4.22 -1.80 0.75
C PHE A 122 3.96 -0.78 1.86
N ILE A 123 3.20 0.25 1.53
CA ILE A 123 2.94 1.40 2.40
C ILE A 123 1.43 1.58 2.55
N GLU A 124 1.01 1.73 3.80
CA GLU A 124 -0.33 2.20 4.15
C GLU A 124 -0.25 3.53 4.90
N ILE A 125 -1.06 4.52 4.51
CA ILE A 125 -1.15 5.81 5.22
C ILE A 125 -2.49 5.96 5.94
N LYS A 126 -2.45 6.34 7.21
CA LYS A 126 -3.63 6.61 8.04
C LYS A 126 -3.48 7.93 8.78
N LYS A 127 -3.69 9.08 8.12
CA LYS A 127 -3.57 10.40 8.78
C LYS A 127 -4.73 10.68 9.76
N ARG A 128 -5.98 10.52 9.31
CA ARG A 128 -7.20 10.77 10.11
C ARG A 128 -8.19 9.61 9.96
N PRO A 129 -8.12 8.58 10.81
CA PRO A 129 -9.01 7.44 10.66
C PRO A 129 -10.47 7.83 10.95
N LYS A 130 -11.40 7.42 10.08
CA LYS A 130 -12.85 7.59 10.30
C LYS A 130 -13.31 6.88 11.58
N ASN A 131 -12.74 5.71 11.87
CA ASN A 131 -12.97 4.95 13.10
C ASN A 131 -11.65 4.71 13.84
N ALA A 132 -11.44 5.46 14.93
CA ALA A 132 -10.23 5.40 15.75
C ALA A 132 -9.99 4.03 16.42
N ARG A 133 -10.98 3.14 16.48
CA ARG A 133 -10.82 1.79 17.06
C ARG A 133 -10.41 0.73 16.04
N GLU A 134 -10.75 0.95 14.77
CA GLU A 134 -10.61 -0.07 13.72
C GLU A 134 -9.55 0.27 12.66
N TRP A 135 -8.93 1.45 12.73
CA TRP A 135 -8.00 1.89 11.68
C TRP A 135 -6.81 0.96 11.43
N ILE A 136 -6.31 0.27 12.47
CA ILE A 136 -5.25 -0.73 12.30
C ILE A 136 -5.80 -2.00 11.66
N LYS A 137 -7.03 -2.41 12.00
CA LYS A 137 -7.69 -3.53 11.32
C LYS A 137 -7.86 -3.20 9.84
N ASP A 138 -8.33 -2.00 9.51
CA ASP A 138 -8.51 -1.57 8.12
C ASP A 138 -7.18 -1.53 7.35
N ALA A 139 -6.13 -0.94 7.93
CA ALA A 139 -4.78 -0.94 7.37
C ALA A 139 -4.25 -2.37 7.12
N ARG A 140 -4.45 -3.25 8.11
CA ARG A 140 -4.05 -4.65 8.01
C ARG A 140 -4.78 -5.36 6.88
N GLU A 141 -6.08 -5.16 6.75
CA GLU A 141 -6.88 -5.76 5.68
C GLU A 141 -6.47 -5.26 4.29
N LYS A 142 -6.13 -3.98 4.15
CA LYS A 142 -5.56 -3.42 2.92
C LYS A 142 -4.23 -4.06 2.55
N PHE A 143 -3.31 -4.25 3.50
CA PHE A 143 -2.07 -5.01 3.26
C PHE A 143 -2.36 -6.45 2.86
N GLU A 144 -3.28 -7.11 3.57
CA GLU A 144 -3.63 -8.52 3.37
C GLU A 144 -4.05 -8.79 1.92
N GLU A 145 -5.03 -8.05 1.40
CA GLU A 145 -5.53 -8.26 0.05
C GLU A 145 -4.57 -7.78 -1.04
N THR A 146 -3.94 -6.60 -0.87
CA THR A 146 -2.97 -6.10 -1.84
C THR A 146 -1.80 -7.07 -2.01
N ILE A 147 -1.21 -7.52 -0.90
CA ILE A 147 -0.02 -8.39 -0.95
C ILE A 147 -0.40 -9.78 -1.46
N LEU A 148 -1.58 -10.33 -1.11
CA LEU A 148 -2.05 -11.58 -1.71
C LEU A 148 -2.18 -11.46 -3.23
N SER A 149 -2.82 -10.39 -3.71
CA SER A 149 -2.93 -10.12 -5.14
C SER A 149 -1.57 -9.96 -5.81
N PHE A 150 -0.62 -9.29 -5.15
CA PHE A 150 0.73 -9.13 -5.69
C PHE A 150 1.46 -10.47 -5.78
N LYS A 151 1.38 -11.31 -4.74
CA LYS A 151 2.00 -12.65 -4.73
C LYS A 151 1.45 -13.56 -5.82
N GLU A 152 0.13 -13.51 -6.05
CA GLU A 152 -0.54 -14.29 -7.10
C GLU A 152 -0.03 -13.89 -8.50
N HIS A 153 0.13 -12.59 -8.75
CA HIS A 153 0.41 -12.06 -10.09
C HIS A 153 1.89 -11.83 -10.38
N HIS A 154 2.72 -11.72 -9.34
CA HIS A 154 4.16 -11.49 -9.42
C HIS A 154 4.92 -12.51 -8.55
N PRO A 155 4.74 -13.83 -8.74
CA PRO A 155 5.30 -14.85 -7.85
C PRO A 155 6.83 -14.85 -7.78
N HIS A 156 7.49 -14.32 -8.81
CA HIS A 156 8.94 -14.18 -8.89
C HIS A 156 9.50 -13.04 -8.02
N LEU A 157 8.65 -12.14 -7.51
CA LEU A 157 9.05 -11.00 -6.66
C LEU A 157 8.74 -11.23 -5.18
N ILE A 158 8.17 -12.38 -4.79
CA ILE A 158 7.73 -12.64 -3.41
C ILE A 158 8.88 -12.51 -2.40
N SER A 159 10.08 -13.00 -2.76
CA SER A 159 11.25 -12.93 -1.88
C SER A 159 11.81 -11.52 -1.70
N GLN A 160 11.37 -10.56 -2.50
CA GLN A 160 11.76 -9.15 -2.40
C GLN A 160 10.87 -8.37 -1.42
N ILE A 161 9.74 -8.95 -1.00
CA ILE A 161 8.79 -8.26 -0.13
C ILE A 161 9.35 -8.17 1.30
N GLU A 162 9.65 -6.94 1.69
CA GLU A 162 10.02 -6.58 3.06
C GLU A 162 8.79 -6.23 3.89
N LYS A 163 8.97 -6.05 5.21
CA LYS A 163 7.85 -5.74 6.11
C LYS A 163 7.12 -4.46 5.67
N PRO A 164 5.80 -4.51 5.43
CA PRO A 164 5.03 -3.33 5.06
C PRO A 164 5.07 -2.25 6.15
N ILE A 165 4.94 -0.98 5.74
CA ILE A 165 4.99 0.18 6.62
C ILE A 165 3.61 0.80 6.75
N LEU A 166 3.09 0.83 7.97
CA LEU A 166 1.92 1.62 8.35
C LEU A 166 2.37 2.99 8.87
N ALA A 167 2.07 4.05 8.14
CA ALA A 167 2.37 5.43 8.53
C ALA A 167 1.13 6.10 9.15
N ASN A 168 1.33 6.78 10.28
CA ASN A 168 0.31 7.58 10.94
C ASN A 168 0.99 8.68 11.77
N THR A 169 1.07 9.88 11.20
CA THR A 169 1.71 11.05 11.83
C THR A 169 0.94 11.58 13.05
N LEU A 170 -0.37 11.34 13.15
CA LEU A 170 -1.21 11.84 14.24
C LEU A 170 -1.32 10.86 15.42
N HIS A 171 -1.04 9.58 15.22
CA HIS A 171 -1.08 8.56 16.28
C HIS A 171 0.30 7.96 16.53
N VAL A 172 1.03 8.58 17.45
CA VAL A 172 2.37 8.13 17.91
C VAL A 172 2.35 7.22 19.14
N GLY A 173 1.22 7.15 19.86
CA GLY A 173 1.06 6.31 21.06
C GLY A 173 0.93 4.81 20.79
N VAL A 174 0.87 4.02 21.86
CA VAL A 174 0.62 2.56 21.78
C VAL A 174 -0.84 2.33 21.39
N ALA A 175 -1.06 1.56 20.31
CA ALA A 175 -2.41 1.13 19.94
C ALA A 175 -2.63 -0.30 20.41
N SER A 176 -3.64 -0.49 21.27
CA SER A 176 -3.92 -1.76 21.95
C SER A 176 -4.15 -2.95 21.00
N SER A 177 -4.67 -2.71 19.80
CA SER A 177 -4.91 -3.74 18.79
C SER A 177 -3.71 -4.02 17.89
N GLU A 178 -2.63 -3.23 17.95
CA GLU A 178 -1.51 -3.31 16.99
C GLU A 178 -0.86 -4.69 16.98
N MET A 179 -0.52 -5.24 18.15
CA MET A 179 0.11 -6.55 18.27
C MET A 179 -0.79 -7.67 17.72
N VAL A 180 -2.09 -7.59 17.99
CA VAL A 180 -3.08 -8.55 17.49
C VAL A 180 -3.18 -8.48 15.97
N GLN A 181 -3.27 -7.28 15.39
CA GLN A 181 -3.38 -7.12 13.94
C GLN A 181 -2.08 -7.56 13.22
N LYS A 182 -0.90 -7.30 13.79
CA LYS A 182 0.38 -7.82 13.26
C LYS A 182 0.39 -9.35 13.22
N LYS A 183 -0.04 -9.99 14.31
CA LYS A 183 -0.13 -11.45 14.38
C LYS A 183 -1.09 -12.00 13.33
N ILE A 184 -2.28 -11.42 13.21
CA ILE A 184 -3.26 -11.86 12.20
C ILE A 184 -2.67 -11.76 10.79
N LEU A 185 -2.02 -10.64 10.44
CA LEU A 185 -1.43 -10.50 9.10
C LEU A 185 -0.34 -11.56 8.85
N LYS A 186 0.53 -11.79 9.84
CA LYS A 186 1.56 -12.82 9.77
C LYS A 186 0.97 -14.20 9.58
N ASP A 187 -0.08 -14.54 10.32
CA ASP A 187 -0.76 -15.84 10.24
C ASP A 187 -1.47 -16.01 8.88
N LYS A 188 -2.06 -14.93 8.30
CA LYS A 188 -2.80 -14.99 7.03
C LYS A 188 -1.93 -14.97 5.79
N ILE A 189 -0.85 -14.19 5.77
CA ILE A 189 -0.05 -13.94 4.55
C ILE A 189 1.45 -14.10 4.75
N GLY A 190 1.90 -14.51 5.94
CA GLY A 190 3.31 -14.82 6.23
C GLY A 190 4.19 -13.62 6.58
N ILE A 191 3.63 -12.40 6.69
CA ILE A 191 4.40 -11.19 7.02
C ILE A 191 3.63 -10.26 7.96
N GLU A 192 4.36 -9.55 8.83
CA GLU A 192 3.81 -8.53 9.72
C GLU A 192 4.18 -7.12 9.23
N PHE A 193 3.36 -6.11 9.55
CA PHE A 193 3.70 -4.72 9.28
C PHE A 193 4.47 -4.07 10.44
N ILE A 194 5.15 -2.96 10.14
CA ILE A 194 5.79 -2.07 11.14
C ILE A 194 5.10 -0.72 11.06
N ARG A 195 4.81 -0.11 12.22
CA ARG A 195 4.31 1.28 12.27
C ARG A 195 5.46 2.26 12.47
N LYS A 196 5.71 3.11 11.47
CA LYS A 196 6.75 4.16 11.48
C LYS A 196 6.36 5.28 10.52
N ASN A 197 6.80 6.50 10.83
CA ASN A 197 6.60 7.69 9.98
C ASN A 197 7.89 8.14 9.29
N ASN A 198 9.01 7.46 9.56
CA ASN A 198 10.30 7.67 8.93
C ASN A 198 10.87 6.33 8.49
N LEU A 199 11.32 6.27 7.24
CA LEU A 199 11.97 5.13 6.62
C LEU A 199 13.34 5.57 6.10
N THR A 200 14.37 4.81 6.46
CA THR A 200 15.70 4.96 5.85
C THR A 200 15.92 3.76 4.95
N ILE A 201 16.29 4.03 3.70
CA ILE A 201 16.62 3.02 2.69
C ILE A 201 18.09 3.14 2.30
#